data_AF-A0A484AP52-F1
#
_entry.id   AF-A0A484AP52-F1
#
_cell.length_a   1.000
_cell.length_b   1.000
_cell.length_c   1.000
_cell.angle_alpha   90.00
_cell.angle_beta   90.00
_cell.angle_gamma   90.00
#
_symmetry.space_group_name_H-M   'P 1'
#
loop_
_entity.id
_entity.type
_entity.pdbx_description
1 polymer ?
#
loop_
_entity_poly.entity_id
_entity_poly.type
_entity_poly.pdbx_seq_one_letter_code
_entity_poly.pdbx_strand_id
1 'polypeptide(L)'
;ADILPSIVLGGFMGQETIFGWILTGPVTKKPQESISAFTTRVTILHDEKLDHLITKFWEVENLPKVASEPDSACEDNFVRTTRRDKSGSYVVTLPFKNPDHPDLGHSRSIALGQFLKNESRLFKNPTLKAEYEAILQEYLDLGHMKPVSTHCNPAISNFYLPHHAVFKPDSTTTKVRVVFNASCPSSNGKSLNDILHPGPVLQSDLTMQILQWRYYRYVFNADITKMYRQIRVDPKHTPFQRILFRKPDGNIGDFELSTVTFGVNCVLFLALGVLKQLADDVRSRLPLTSKVISECMYVDDVLAGAHSKEK
;
A
#
# COMPACT_ATOMS: atom_id res chain seq x y z
N ALA A 1 -19.14 1.63 -27.94
CA ALA A 1 -17.97 2.01 -28.75
C ALA A 1 -18.08 1.22 -30.03
N ASP A 2 -18.65 1.85 -31.05
CA ASP A 2 -19.02 1.19 -32.29
C ASP A 2 -17.76 0.74 -33.04
N ILE A 3 -17.71 -0.52 -33.40
CA ILE A 3 -16.61 -1.09 -34.19
C ILE A 3 -16.83 -0.61 -35.63
N LEU A 4 -15.99 0.31 -36.09
CA LEU A 4 -15.99 0.85 -37.45
C LEU A 4 -15.51 -0.20 -38.48
N PRO A 5 -15.90 -0.07 -39.77
CA PRO A 5 -15.75 -1.13 -40.77
C PRO A 5 -14.31 -1.56 -40.99
N SER A 6 -14.06 -2.86 -40.88
CA SER A 6 -12.77 -3.51 -41.16
C SER A 6 -12.63 -3.81 -42.65
N ILE A 7 -11.51 -3.41 -43.27
CA ILE A 7 -11.16 -3.80 -44.64
C ILE A 7 -10.18 -4.97 -44.57
N VAL A 8 -10.52 -6.07 -45.26
CA VAL A 8 -9.68 -7.27 -45.36
C VAL A 8 -9.13 -7.39 -46.77
N LEU A 9 -7.80 -7.35 -46.90
CA LEU A 9 -7.07 -7.50 -48.17
C LEU A 9 -5.94 -8.51 -47.99
N GLY A 10 -6.06 -9.68 -48.62
CA GLY A 10 -4.96 -10.65 -48.72
C GLY A 10 -4.36 -11.11 -47.38
N GLY A 11 -5.18 -11.23 -46.33
CA GLY A 11 -4.74 -11.66 -44.99
C GLY A 11 -4.38 -10.51 -44.04
N PHE A 12 -4.32 -9.27 -44.52
CA PHE A 12 -4.19 -8.07 -43.69
C PHE A 12 -5.57 -7.47 -43.39
N MET A 13 -5.74 -6.99 -42.16
CA MET A 13 -6.92 -6.33 -41.62
C MET A 13 -6.55 -4.91 -41.20
N GLY A 14 -7.23 -3.93 -41.79
CA GLY A 14 -7.20 -2.55 -41.33
C GLY A 14 -8.36 -2.27 -40.38
N GLN A 15 -8.07 -1.73 -39.20
CA GLN A 15 -9.07 -1.29 -38.22
C GLN A 15 -8.87 0.19 -37.89
N GLU A 16 -9.92 0.98 -38.04
CA GLU A 16 -9.92 2.39 -37.64
C GLU A 16 -10.17 2.51 -36.13
N THR A 17 -9.25 3.19 -35.43
CA THR A 17 -9.36 3.47 -34.00
C THR A 17 -9.40 4.98 -33.76
N ILE A 18 -9.74 5.39 -32.53
CA ILE A 18 -9.68 6.80 -32.11
C ILE A 18 -8.27 7.42 -32.20
N PHE A 19 -7.24 6.59 -32.40
CA PHE A 19 -5.84 7.00 -32.56
C PHE A 19 -5.34 6.85 -34.01
N GLY A 20 -6.22 6.55 -34.97
CA GLY A 20 -5.89 6.32 -36.38
C GLY A 20 -6.00 4.85 -36.82
N TRP A 21 -5.60 4.59 -38.06
CA TRP A 21 -5.66 3.27 -38.67
C TRP A 21 -4.58 2.33 -38.16
N ILE A 22 -4.99 1.13 -37.74
CA ILE A 22 -4.10 0.04 -37.34
C ILE A 22 -4.21 -1.06 -38.40
N LEU A 23 -3.07 -1.50 -38.93
CA LEU A 23 -2.99 -2.65 -39.83
C LEU A 23 -2.45 -3.88 -39.08
N THR A 24 -3.12 -5.01 -39.20
CA THR A 24 -2.75 -6.28 -38.57
C THR A 24 -2.80 -7.41 -39.59
N GLY A 25 -1.80 -8.30 -39.62
CA GLY A 25 -1.79 -9.43 -40.53
C GLY A 25 -0.48 -10.22 -40.51
N PRO A 26 -0.46 -11.42 -41.11
CA PRO A 26 0.71 -12.28 -41.12
C PRO A 26 1.82 -11.71 -41.99
N VAL A 27 3.01 -11.54 -41.42
CA VAL A 27 4.20 -11.12 -42.16
C VAL A 27 4.94 -12.36 -42.66
N THR A 28 4.96 -12.59 -43.96
CA THR A 28 5.73 -13.68 -44.58
C THR A 28 7.21 -13.32 -44.54
N LYS A 29 7.99 -14.05 -43.74
CA LYS A 29 9.45 -13.90 -43.71
C LYS A 29 10.05 -14.39 -45.03
N LYS A 30 10.44 -13.47 -45.90
CA LYS A 30 11.55 -13.67 -46.84
C LYS A 30 12.57 -12.54 -46.62
N PRO A 31 13.85 -12.84 -46.33
CA PRO A 31 14.86 -11.83 -46.12
C PRO A 31 15.53 -11.51 -47.45
N GLN A 32 15.03 -10.51 -48.18
CA GLN A 32 15.80 -9.83 -49.20
C GLN A 32 15.14 -8.47 -49.46
N GLU A 33 15.94 -7.41 -49.28
CA GLU A 33 15.63 -5.97 -49.31
C GLU A 33 15.42 -5.32 -47.93
N SER A 34 16.47 -4.61 -47.51
CA SER A 34 16.53 -3.81 -46.29
C SER A 34 15.71 -2.53 -46.45
N ILE A 35 14.45 -2.58 -46.04
CA ILE A 35 13.66 -1.39 -45.71
C ILE A 35 14.00 -1.02 -44.27
N SER A 36 14.65 0.13 -44.07
CA SER A 36 14.85 0.67 -42.72
C SER A 36 13.52 1.23 -42.21
N ALA A 37 12.83 0.45 -41.38
CA ALA A 37 11.63 0.87 -40.66
C ALA A 37 11.87 0.74 -39.16
N PHE A 38 11.61 1.80 -38.40
CA PHE A 38 11.52 1.72 -36.94
C PHE A 38 10.37 0.80 -36.58
N THR A 39 10.70 -0.45 -36.25
CA THR A 39 9.71 -1.48 -35.91
C THR A 39 9.65 -1.62 -34.40
N THR A 40 8.55 -1.19 -33.78
CA THR A 40 8.23 -1.61 -32.41
C THR A 40 7.66 -3.02 -32.49
N ARG A 41 8.54 -4.01 -32.35
CA ARG A 41 8.15 -5.42 -32.40
C ARG A 41 7.58 -5.84 -31.05
N VAL A 42 6.26 -5.70 -30.87
CA VAL A 42 5.57 -6.34 -29.74
C VAL A 42 5.40 -7.81 -30.09
N THR A 43 6.33 -8.64 -29.60
CA THR A 43 6.16 -10.09 -29.64
C THR A 43 5.25 -10.45 -28.47
N ILE A 44 3.97 -10.71 -28.74
CA ILE A 44 3.12 -11.38 -27.75
C ILE A 44 3.59 -12.84 -27.75
N LEU A 45 4.59 -13.11 -26.93
CA LEU A 45 4.84 -14.47 -26.46
C LEU A 45 3.57 -14.87 -25.71
N HIS A 46 2.93 -15.97 -26.09
CA HIS A 46 2.01 -16.66 -25.18
C HIS A 46 2.82 -17.02 -23.94
N ASP A 47 2.74 -16.14 -22.94
CA ASP A 47 3.52 -16.18 -21.74
C ASP A 47 2.55 -16.51 -20.60
N GLU A 48 2.96 -17.44 -19.76
CA GLU A 48 2.32 -17.98 -18.55
C GLU A 48 1.78 -16.91 -17.57
N LYS A 49 1.99 -15.62 -17.88
CA LYS A 49 1.49 -14.45 -17.19
C LYS A 49 -0.03 -14.33 -17.15
N LEU A 50 -0.80 -14.75 -18.18
CA LEU A 50 -2.26 -14.62 -18.08
C LEU A 50 -2.84 -15.61 -17.08
N ASP A 51 -2.40 -16.87 -17.10
CA ASP A 51 -2.78 -17.85 -16.08
C ASP A 51 -2.26 -17.45 -14.71
N HIS A 52 -1.06 -16.87 -14.59
CA HIS A 52 -0.60 -16.30 -13.32
C HIS A 52 -1.41 -15.09 -12.85
N LEU A 53 -1.89 -14.24 -13.76
CA LEU A 53 -2.73 -13.08 -13.45
C LEU A 53 -4.15 -13.51 -13.09
N ILE A 54 -4.69 -14.52 -13.77
CA ILE A 54 -5.98 -15.16 -13.48
C ILE A 54 -5.87 -15.93 -12.17
N THR A 55 -4.78 -16.66 -11.93
CA THR A 55 -4.52 -17.35 -10.65
C THR A 55 -4.37 -16.34 -9.52
N LYS A 56 -3.65 -15.23 -9.72
CA LYS A 56 -3.59 -14.13 -8.73
C LYS A 56 -4.94 -13.46 -8.52
N PHE A 57 -5.73 -13.30 -9.57
CA PHE A 57 -7.09 -12.77 -9.49
C PHE A 57 -7.98 -13.70 -8.65
N TRP A 58 -7.94 -15.01 -8.90
CA TRP A 58 -8.63 -16.03 -8.10
C TRP A 58 -8.06 -16.17 -6.69
N GLU A 59 -6.76 -16.02 -6.47
CA GLU A 59 -6.14 -16.01 -5.13
C GLU A 59 -6.59 -14.82 -4.28
N VAL A 60 -6.96 -13.70 -4.92
CA VAL A 60 -7.52 -12.51 -4.28
C VAL A 60 -9.03 -12.64 -4.04
N GLU A 61 -9.76 -13.42 -4.86
CA GLU A 61 -11.21 -13.66 -4.72
C GLU A 61 -11.59 -14.94 -3.95
N ASN A 62 -10.64 -15.82 -3.61
CA ASN A 62 -10.94 -17.08 -2.93
C ASN A 62 -11.15 -16.92 -1.42
N LEU A 63 -12.21 -17.57 -0.93
CA LEU A 63 -12.64 -17.77 0.46
C LEU A 63 -11.49 -18.13 1.43
N PRO A 64 -11.63 -17.88 2.76
CA PRO A 64 -10.53 -17.87 3.70
C PRO A 64 -9.68 -19.15 3.62
N LYS A 65 -8.40 -18.96 3.27
CA LYS A 65 -7.39 -20.02 3.32
C LYS A 65 -7.25 -20.49 4.77
N VAL A 66 -7.07 -21.80 4.95
CA VAL A 66 -6.65 -22.38 6.23
C VAL A 66 -5.39 -21.65 6.69
N ALA A 67 -5.38 -21.16 7.93
CA ALA A 67 -4.26 -20.42 8.49
C ALA A 67 -2.97 -21.21 8.29
N SER A 68 -1.99 -20.62 7.61
CA SER A 68 -0.68 -21.23 7.41
C SER A 68 0.16 -21.09 8.69
N GLU A 69 1.17 -21.94 8.90
CA GLU A 69 2.09 -21.78 10.05
C GLU A 69 2.70 -20.35 10.16
N PRO A 70 3.09 -19.68 9.04
CA PRO A 70 3.48 -18.27 9.06
C PRO A 70 2.40 -17.30 9.56
N ASP A 71 1.13 -17.63 9.41
CA ASP A 71 0.00 -16.81 9.87
C ASP A 71 -0.15 -16.92 11.38
N SER A 72 -0.05 -18.14 11.94
CA SER A 72 -0.09 -18.36 13.40
C SER A 72 1.03 -17.60 14.11
N ALA A 73 2.26 -17.65 13.60
CA ALA A 73 3.38 -16.91 14.21
C ALA A 73 3.17 -15.39 14.19
N CYS A 74 2.50 -14.87 13.16
CA CYS A 74 2.15 -13.45 13.05
C CYS A 74 1.07 -13.05 14.06
N GLU A 75 0.02 -13.88 14.19
CA GLU A 75 -1.04 -13.70 15.19
C GLU A 75 -0.51 -13.79 16.63
N ASP A 76 0.30 -14.79 16.94
CA ASP A 76 0.94 -14.95 18.24
C ASP A 76 1.84 -13.75 18.59
N ASN A 77 2.58 -13.24 17.60
CA ASN A 77 3.34 -12.01 17.78
C ASN A 77 2.42 -10.85 18.13
N PHE A 78 1.36 -10.64 17.34
CA PHE A 78 0.41 -9.56 17.52
C PHE A 78 -0.23 -9.60 18.91
N VAL A 79 -0.77 -10.74 19.32
CA VAL A 79 -1.42 -10.92 20.65
C VAL A 79 -0.43 -10.67 21.79
N ARG A 80 0.81 -11.13 21.65
CA ARG A 80 1.82 -11.01 22.71
C ARG A 80 2.36 -9.59 22.88
N THR A 81 2.51 -8.83 21.80
CA THR A 81 3.27 -7.56 21.81
C THR A 81 2.39 -6.32 21.68
N THR A 82 1.18 -6.47 21.13
CA THR A 82 0.26 -5.34 20.96
C THR A 82 -0.24 -4.89 22.32
N ARG A 83 -0.16 -3.58 22.54
CA ARG A 83 -0.62 -2.96 23.78
C ARG A 83 -1.33 -1.67 23.49
N ARG A 84 -2.17 -1.24 24.44
CA ARG A 84 -2.76 0.10 24.44
C ARG A 84 -2.00 1.00 25.40
N ASP A 85 -1.52 2.14 24.93
CA ASP A 85 -0.81 3.10 25.77
C ASP A 85 -1.76 3.95 26.61
N LYS A 86 -1.19 4.80 27.47
CA LYS A 86 -1.95 5.68 28.38
C LYS A 86 -2.79 6.74 27.64
N SER A 87 -2.46 7.06 26.40
CA SER A 87 -3.25 7.97 25.56
C SER A 87 -4.41 7.27 24.87
N GLY A 88 -4.49 5.94 24.97
CA GLY A 88 -5.52 5.13 24.33
C GLY A 88 -5.16 4.69 22.92
N SER A 89 -3.96 5.00 22.41
CA SER A 89 -3.45 4.53 21.13
C SER A 89 -2.90 3.11 21.25
N TYR A 90 -3.08 2.31 20.20
CA TYR A 90 -2.44 0.99 20.12
C TYR A 90 -1.00 1.13 19.64
N VAL A 91 -0.11 0.35 20.25
CA VAL A 91 1.29 0.20 19.87
C VAL A 91 1.51 -1.25 19.44
N VAL A 92 1.93 -1.45 18.20
CA VAL A 92 2.19 -2.76 17.59
C VAL A 92 3.67 -2.95 17.26
N THR A 93 4.10 -4.20 17.12
CA THR A 93 5.44 -4.53 16.60
C THR A 93 5.34 -5.05 15.18
N LEU A 94 6.34 -4.73 14.34
CA LEU A 94 6.49 -5.37 13.03
C LEU A 94 6.80 -6.88 13.18
N PRO A 95 6.08 -7.77 12.46
CA PRO A 95 6.21 -9.22 12.57
C PRO A 95 7.40 -9.74 11.74
N PHE A 96 8.61 -9.58 12.24
CA PHE A 96 9.83 -10.11 11.60
C PHE A 96 9.83 -11.64 11.55
N LYS A 97 10.21 -12.20 10.40
CA LYS A 97 10.44 -13.63 10.21
C LYS A 97 11.56 -14.15 11.12
N ASN A 98 12.62 -13.36 11.27
CA ASN A 98 13.75 -13.60 12.17
C ASN A 98 13.95 -12.37 13.08
N PRO A 99 13.28 -12.30 14.25
CA PRO A 99 13.30 -11.11 15.11
C PRO A 99 14.68 -10.74 15.65
N ASP A 100 15.51 -11.74 15.98
CA ASP A 100 16.83 -11.51 16.59
C ASP A 100 17.87 -11.03 15.56
N HIS A 101 17.69 -11.39 14.29
CA HIS A 101 18.60 -11.08 13.20
C HIS A 101 17.85 -10.67 11.92
N PRO A 102 17.34 -9.44 11.84
CA PRO A 102 16.73 -8.92 10.62
C PRO A 102 17.78 -8.78 9.51
N ASP A 103 17.72 -9.68 8.53
CA ASP A 103 18.68 -9.74 7.42
C ASP A 103 18.39 -8.68 6.34
N LEU A 104 18.82 -7.44 6.62
CA LEU A 104 18.73 -6.30 5.72
C LEU A 104 20.11 -5.70 5.44
N GLY A 105 20.36 -5.38 4.17
CA GLY A 105 21.51 -4.59 3.76
C GLY A 105 21.28 -3.09 3.97
N HIS A 106 22.24 -2.29 3.51
CA HIS A 106 22.14 -0.85 3.53
C HIS A 106 21.12 -0.34 2.50
N SER A 107 20.18 0.50 2.92
CA SER A 107 19.14 1.08 2.02
C SER A 107 19.18 2.60 1.91
N ARG A 108 19.97 3.31 2.73
CA ARG A 108 20.02 4.78 2.74
C ARG A 108 20.45 5.39 1.40
N SER A 109 21.49 4.85 0.75
CA SER A 109 21.98 5.35 -0.54
C SER A 109 20.94 5.21 -1.66
N ILE A 110 20.21 4.09 -1.67
CA ILE A 110 19.13 3.80 -2.61
C ILE A 110 17.97 4.77 -2.38
N ALA A 111 17.54 4.94 -1.13
CA ALA A 111 16.50 5.89 -0.77
C ALA A 111 16.88 7.34 -1.11
N LEU A 112 18.15 7.72 -0.93
CA LEU A 112 18.67 9.05 -1.28
C LEU A 112 18.60 9.30 -2.79
N GLY A 113 19.06 8.34 -3.60
CA GLY A 113 18.96 8.45 -5.05
C GLY A 113 17.52 8.62 -5.53
N GLN A 114 16.57 7.90 -4.92
CA GLN A 114 15.16 8.05 -5.25
C GLN A 114 14.57 9.39 -4.76
N PHE A 115 14.97 9.83 -3.57
CA PHE A 115 14.53 11.11 -3.01
C PHE A 115 14.96 12.29 -3.91
N LEU A 116 16.23 12.33 -4.34
CA LEU A 116 16.74 13.38 -5.23
C LEU A 116 16.04 13.41 -6.59
N LYS A 117 15.69 12.23 -7.13
CA LYS A 117 14.86 12.13 -8.34
C LYS A 117 13.45 12.66 -8.13
N ASN A 118 12.82 12.30 -7.01
CA ASN A 118 11.50 12.81 -6.64
C ASN A 118 11.55 14.33 -6.50
N GLU A 119 12.56 14.87 -5.83
CA GLU A 119 12.74 16.30 -5.63
C GLU A 119 12.94 17.06 -6.96
N SER A 120 13.77 16.54 -7.86
CA SER A 120 13.95 17.11 -9.19
C SER A 120 12.64 17.17 -9.99
N ARG A 121 11.77 16.18 -9.79
CA ARG A 121 10.42 16.15 -10.38
C ARG A 121 9.48 17.14 -9.70
N LEU A 122 9.52 17.24 -8.37
CA LEU A 122 8.71 18.20 -7.61
C LEU A 122 9.09 19.65 -7.93
N PHE A 123 10.36 19.94 -8.20
CA PHE A 123 10.80 21.28 -8.60
C PHE A 123 10.13 21.77 -9.89
N LYS A 124 9.77 20.86 -10.80
CA LYS A 124 9.05 21.18 -12.05
C LYS A 124 7.55 21.43 -11.83
N ASN A 125 7.00 21.08 -10.66
CA ASN A 125 5.61 21.26 -10.32
C ASN A 125 5.47 21.84 -8.90
N PRO A 126 5.49 23.18 -8.76
CA PRO A 126 5.46 23.86 -7.46
C PRO A 126 4.24 23.51 -6.61
N THR A 127 3.07 23.30 -7.23
CA THR A 127 1.85 22.91 -6.52
C THR A 127 1.98 21.53 -5.88
N LEU A 128 2.44 20.54 -6.66
CA LEU A 128 2.69 19.19 -6.15
C LEU A 128 3.77 19.18 -5.06
N LYS A 129 4.80 20.03 -5.21
CA LYS A 129 5.84 20.20 -4.19
C LYS A 129 5.26 20.72 -2.87
N ALA A 130 4.47 21.78 -2.91
CA ALA A 130 3.87 22.37 -1.72
C ALA A 130 2.95 21.37 -0.99
N GLU A 131 2.11 20.63 -1.72
CA GLU A 131 1.25 19.60 -1.12
C GLU A 131 2.06 18.45 -0.52
N TYR A 132 3.12 18.00 -1.20
CA TYR A 132 4.02 16.97 -0.69
C TYR A 132 4.72 17.38 0.61
N GLU A 133 5.27 18.60 0.64
CA GLU A 133 5.96 19.15 1.82
C GLU A 133 4.96 19.34 2.98
N ALA A 134 3.75 19.82 2.70
CA ALA A 134 2.70 19.96 3.70
C ALA A 134 2.31 18.62 4.33
N ILE A 135 2.21 17.54 3.54
CA ILE A 135 1.93 16.20 4.08
C ILE A 135 3.05 15.75 5.02
N LEU A 136 4.31 15.86 4.63
CA LEU A 136 5.43 15.44 5.48
C LEU A 136 5.59 16.32 6.73
N GLN A 137 5.27 17.61 6.63
CA GLN A 137 5.19 18.49 7.79
C GLN A 137 4.05 18.07 8.74
N GLU A 138 2.86 17.73 8.23
CA GLU A 138 1.76 17.20 9.04
C GLU A 138 2.17 15.91 9.78
N TYR A 139 3.02 15.07 9.19
CA TYR A 139 3.58 13.91 9.89
C TYR A 139 4.45 14.31 11.09
N LEU A 140 5.24 15.38 10.98
CA LEU A 140 6.04 15.90 12.10
C LEU A 140 5.14 16.52 13.18
N ASP A 141 4.20 17.37 12.78
CA ASP A 141 3.36 18.13 13.70
C ASP A 141 2.45 17.23 14.54
N LEU A 142 1.96 16.14 13.94
CA LEU A 142 1.17 15.12 14.65
C LEU A 142 2.04 14.10 15.42
N GLY A 143 3.35 14.24 15.39
CA GLY A 143 4.30 13.30 15.98
C GLY A 143 4.25 11.89 15.35
N HIS A 144 3.75 11.77 14.12
CA HIS A 144 3.75 10.54 13.34
C HIS A 144 5.12 10.26 12.70
N MET A 145 6.00 11.26 12.68
CA MET A 145 7.38 11.17 12.28
C MET A 145 8.26 11.96 13.26
N LYS A 146 9.49 11.53 13.46
CA LYS A 146 10.49 12.23 14.29
C LYS A 146 11.86 12.26 13.61
N PRO A 147 12.70 13.28 13.83
CA PRO A 147 14.08 13.26 13.35
C PRO A 147 14.85 12.12 14.02
N VAL A 148 15.76 11.49 13.28
CA VAL A 148 16.71 10.51 13.83
C VAL A 148 17.71 11.24 14.73
N SER A 149 17.99 10.70 15.90
CA SER A 149 18.99 11.26 16.81
C SER A 149 20.38 11.21 16.17
N THR A 150 21.13 12.32 16.28
CA THR A 150 22.55 12.39 15.88
C THR A 150 23.44 11.41 16.64
N HIS A 151 22.98 10.90 17.79
CA HIS A 151 23.68 9.92 18.62
C HIS A 151 23.17 8.49 18.42
N CYS A 152 22.44 8.22 17.34
CA CYS A 152 22.00 6.85 17.05
C CYS A 152 23.20 5.92 16.87
N ASN A 153 23.21 4.84 17.66
CA ASN A 153 24.23 3.83 17.59
C ASN A 153 24.24 3.21 16.17
N PRO A 154 25.37 3.25 15.43
CA PRO A 154 25.47 2.69 14.08
C PRO A 154 25.25 1.17 14.05
N ALA A 155 25.33 0.48 15.19
CA ALA A 155 25.02 -0.94 15.31
C ALA A 155 23.52 -1.26 15.26
N ILE A 156 22.62 -0.25 15.36
CA ILE A 156 21.17 -0.49 15.28
C ILE A 156 20.79 -0.76 13.82
N SER A 157 20.32 -1.97 13.56
CA SER A 157 19.74 -2.33 12.26
C SER A 157 18.57 -1.39 11.92
N ASN A 158 18.55 -0.92 10.68
CA ASN A 158 17.62 0.09 10.23
C ASN A 158 17.36 -0.04 8.73
N PHE A 159 16.27 0.57 8.28
CA PHE A 159 15.88 0.52 6.88
C PHE A 159 15.24 1.84 6.44
N TYR A 160 15.78 2.41 5.36
CA TYR A 160 15.24 3.60 4.71
C TYR A 160 14.25 3.20 3.61
N LEU A 161 13.00 3.64 3.76
CA LEU A 161 11.93 3.52 2.80
C LEU A 161 12.08 4.61 1.73
N PRO A 162 12.35 4.27 0.46
CA PRO A 162 12.18 5.20 -0.63
C PRO A 162 10.72 5.65 -0.68
N HIS A 163 10.50 6.93 -0.96
CA HIS A 163 9.15 7.47 -1.06
C HIS A 163 9.05 8.53 -2.15
N HIS A 164 7.82 8.78 -2.60
CA HIS A 164 7.54 9.75 -3.63
C HIS A 164 6.09 10.25 -3.55
N ALA A 165 5.87 11.44 -4.10
CA ALA A 165 4.51 11.97 -4.28
C ALA A 165 3.82 11.25 -5.45
N VAL A 166 2.55 10.89 -5.26
CA VAL A 166 1.65 10.41 -6.32
C VAL A 166 0.48 11.37 -6.41
N PHE A 167 0.23 11.88 -7.60
CA PHE A 167 -0.92 12.74 -7.89
C PHE A 167 -2.07 11.87 -8.43
N LYS A 168 -3.24 11.99 -7.83
CA LYS A 168 -4.48 11.34 -8.23
C LYS A 168 -5.54 12.43 -8.48
N PRO A 169 -5.67 12.94 -9.72
CA PRO A 169 -6.59 14.04 -10.02
C PRO A 169 -8.05 13.71 -9.72
N ASP A 170 -8.42 12.43 -9.88
CA ASP A 170 -9.79 11.93 -9.66
C ASP A 170 -10.09 11.60 -8.20
N SER A 171 -9.14 11.81 -7.28
CA SER A 171 -9.39 11.58 -5.86
C SER A 171 -10.25 12.70 -5.27
N THR A 172 -11.41 12.32 -4.75
CA THR A 172 -12.36 13.21 -4.07
C THR A 172 -11.85 13.74 -2.73
N THR A 173 -10.95 13.01 -2.06
CA THR A 173 -10.47 13.34 -0.70
C THR A 173 -9.10 14.01 -0.67
N THR A 174 -8.10 13.46 -1.36
CA THR A 174 -6.73 14.03 -1.40
C THR A 174 -6.08 13.81 -2.76
N LYS A 175 -5.77 14.90 -3.45
CA LYS A 175 -5.15 14.87 -4.78
C LYS A 175 -3.70 14.39 -4.76
N VAL A 176 -3.01 14.49 -3.62
CA VAL A 176 -1.62 14.04 -3.44
C VAL A 176 -1.53 13.05 -2.29
N ARG A 177 -0.75 11.98 -2.51
CA ARG A 177 -0.39 11.01 -1.47
C ARG A 177 1.12 10.78 -1.49
N VAL A 178 1.70 10.57 -0.32
CA VAL A 178 3.09 10.10 -0.18
C VAL A 178 3.07 8.58 -0.12
N VAL A 179 3.75 7.93 -1.06
CA VAL A 179 3.86 6.47 -1.12
C VAL A 179 5.24 6.05 -0.64
N PHE A 180 5.28 5.17 0.35
CA PHE A 180 6.50 4.56 0.88
C PHE A 180 6.67 3.16 0.27
N ASN A 181 7.88 2.82 -0.17
CA ASN A 181 8.14 1.56 -0.86
C ASN A 181 8.99 0.61 0.00
N ALA A 182 8.33 -0.29 0.74
CA ALA A 182 9.00 -1.31 1.56
C ALA A 182 9.43 -2.54 0.76
N SER A 183 9.05 -2.64 -0.52
CA SER A 183 9.49 -3.70 -1.45
C SER A 183 10.77 -3.34 -2.20
N CYS A 184 11.35 -2.16 -1.97
CA CYS A 184 12.61 -1.79 -2.59
C CYS A 184 13.76 -2.63 -1.98
N PRO A 185 14.53 -3.37 -2.78
CA PRO A 185 15.66 -4.14 -2.27
C PRO A 185 16.73 -3.24 -1.64
N SER A 186 17.32 -3.68 -0.54
CA SER A 186 18.54 -3.11 0.03
C SER A 186 19.80 -3.65 -0.68
N SER A 187 20.98 -3.25 -0.21
CA SER A 187 22.26 -3.66 -0.81
C SER A 187 22.51 -5.17 -0.83
N ASN A 188 21.83 -5.97 0.00
CA ASN A 188 21.92 -7.44 0.01
C ASN A 188 20.83 -8.11 -0.86
N GLY A 189 20.03 -7.34 -1.60
CA GLY A 189 18.95 -7.84 -2.46
C GLY A 189 17.63 -8.12 -1.73
N LYS A 190 17.55 -8.00 -0.41
CA LYS A 190 16.32 -8.18 0.37
C LYS A 190 15.65 -6.85 0.68
N SER A 191 14.32 -6.82 0.60
CA SER A 191 13.49 -5.69 1.00
C SER A 191 12.91 -5.89 2.40
N LEU A 192 12.33 -4.83 2.99
CA LEU A 192 11.66 -4.94 4.28
C LEU A 192 10.47 -5.91 4.22
N ASN A 193 9.71 -5.89 3.11
CA ASN A 193 8.59 -6.81 2.91
C ASN A 193 9.03 -8.27 2.81
N ASP A 194 10.24 -8.56 2.33
CA ASP A 194 10.73 -9.94 2.21
C ASP A 194 10.99 -10.58 3.58
N ILE A 195 11.34 -9.77 4.58
CA ILE A 195 11.70 -10.24 5.92
C ILE A 195 10.59 -10.11 6.97
N LEU A 196 9.44 -9.54 6.59
CA LEU A 196 8.25 -9.45 7.42
C LEU A 196 7.22 -10.50 7.02
N HIS A 197 6.52 -11.07 7.99
CA HIS A 197 5.31 -11.84 7.73
C HIS A 197 4.18 -10.88 7.31
N PRO A 198 3.53 -11.09 6.15
CA PRO A 198 2.37 -10.26 5.77
C PRO A 198 1.20 -10.45 6.76
N GLY A 199 1.14 -11.60 7.42
CA GLY A 199 0.03 -12.00 8.28
C GLY A 199 -1.17 -12.50 7.49
N PRO A 200 -2.15 -13.09 8.20
CA PRO A 200 -3.36 -13.61 7.58
C PRO A 200 -4.24 -12.49 7.02
N VAL A 201 -5.05 -12.86 6.03
CA VAL A 201 -6.06 -11.98 5.46
C VAL A 201 -7.22 -11.85 6.45
N LEU A 202 -7.29 -10.72 7.16
CA LEU A 202 -8.38 -10.41 8.09
C LEU A 202 -9.51 -9.58 7.47
N GLN A 203 -9.39 -9.23 6.19
CA GLN A 203 -10.31 -8.35 5.50
C GLN A 203 -11.66 -9.05 5.25
N SER A 204 -12.74 -8.37 5.62
CA SER A 204 -14.09 -8.81 5.29
C SER A 204 -14.32 -8.78 3.78
N ASP A 205 -15.08 -9.76 3.27
CA ASP A 205 -15.50 -9.79 1.88
C ASP A 205 -16.33 -8.54 1.54
N LEU A 206 -15.87 -7.74 0.59
CA LEU A 206 -16.53 -6.49 0.19
C LEU A 206 -17.94 -6.73 -0.35
N THR A 207 -18.14 -7.81 -1.10
CA THR A 207 -19.46 -8.17 -1.65
C THR A 207 -20.43 -8.46 -0.51
N MET A 208 -20.00 -9.24 0.49
CA MET A 208 -20.79 -9.52 1.68
C MET A 208 -21.11 -8.25 2.47
N GLN A 209 -20.13 -7.36 2.64
CA GLN A 209 -20.33 -6.06 3.31
C GLN A 209 -21.36 -5.20 2.56
N ILE A 210 -21.25 -5.08 1.24
CA ILE A 210 -22.21 -4.31 0.41
C ILE A 210 -23.61 -4.94 0.45
N LEU A 211 -23.71 -6.27 0.40
CA LEU A 211 -25.01 -6.97 0.47
C LEU A 211 -25.69 -6.73 1.82
N GLN A 212 -24.96 -6.86 2.93
CA GLN A 212 -25.47 -6.54 4.27
C GLN A 212 -25.86 -5.07 4.39
N TRP A 213 -25.05 -4.16 3.84
CA TRP A 213 -25.34 -2.74 3.85
C TRP A 213 -26.62 -2.40 3.08
N ARG A 214 -26.83 -3.03 1.91
CA ARG A 214 -28.04 -2.89 1.09
C ARG A 214 -29.29 -3.54 1.68
N TYR A 215 -29.13 -4.46 2.63
CA TYR A 215 -30.25 -5.08 3.33
C TYR A 215 -30.98 -4.07 4.24
N TYR A 216 -30.26 -3.08 4.79
CA TYR A 216 -30.83 -2.08 5.68
C TYR A 216 -31.69 -1.05 4.95
N ARG A 217 -32.79 -0.64 5.59
CA ARG A 217 -33.68 0.41 5.06
C ARG A 217 -33.05 1.80 5.15
N TYR A 218 -32.27 2.04 6.19
CA TYR A 218 -31.52 3.26 6.44
C TYR A 218 -30.06 2.90 6.62
N VAL A 219 -29.17 3.62 5.94
CA VAL A 219 -27.74 3.35 5.95
C VAL A 219 -26.96 4.56 6.44
N PHE A 220 -25.84 4.31 7.08
CA PHE A 220 -24.83 5.30 7.37
C PHE A 220 -23.47 4.82 6.85
N ASN A 221 -22.64 5.79 6.48
CA ASN A 221 -21.25 5.58 6.10
C ASN A 221 -20.37 6.52 6.91
N ALA A 222 -19.24 6.03 7.40
CA ALA A 222 -18.22 6.83 8.07
C ALA A 222 -16.83 6.34 7.67
N ASP A 223 -15.85 7.23 7.67
CA ASP A 223 -14.44 6.94 7.39
C ASP A 223 -13.60 7.15 8.65
N ILE A 224 -12.68 6.22 8.93
CA ILE A 224 -11.66 6.41 9.97
C ILE A 224 -10.51 7.22 9.37
N THR A 225 -10.59 8.54 9.57
CA THR A 225 -9.58 9.47 9.09
C THR A 225 -8.17 9.04 9.53
N LYS A 226 -7.32 8.78 8.54
CA LYS A 226 -5.91 8.39 8.72
C LYS A 226 -5.75 7.13 9.60
N MET A 227 -6.64 6.14 9.45
CA MET A 227 -6.67 4.89 10.25
C MET A 227 -5.29 4.33 10.59
N TYR A 228 -4.42 4.09 9.60
CA TYR A 228 -3.09 3.52 9.83
C TYR A 228 -2.20 4.39 10.75
N ARG A 229 -2.31 5.73 10.63
CA ARG A 229 -1.54 6.68 11.43
C ARG A 229 -2.03 6.76 12.88
N GLN A 230 -3.23 6.23 13.20
CA GLN A 230 -3.72 6.13 14.57
C GLN A 230 -3.03 5.01 15.37
N ILE A 231 -2.30 4.13 14.68
CA ILE A 231 -1.63 2.97 15.28
C ILE A 231 -0.13 3.25 15.33
N ARG A 232 0.43 3.24 16.54
CA ARG A 232 1.84 3.47 16.80
C ARG A 232 2.64 2.19 16.53
N VAL A 233 3.87 2.36 16.07
CA VAL A 233 4.85 1.26 15.98
C VAL A 233 5.78 1.35 17.18
N ASP A 234 6.11 0.20 17.76
CA ASP A 234 7.00 0.14 18.91
C ASP A 234 8.35 0.81 18.57
N PRO A 235 8.90 1.65 19.47
CA PRO A 235 10.16 2.37 19.23
C PRO A 235 11.34 1.50 18.83
N LYS A 236 11.35 0.21 19.19
CA LYS A 236 12.38 -0.74 18.75
C LYS A 236 12.34 -0.99 17.24
N HIS A 237 11.17 -0.84 16.61
CA HIS A 237 10.94 -1.17 15.20
C HIS A 237 10.80 0.09 14.31
N THR A 238 10.70 1.29 14.88
CA THR A 238 10.70 2.55 14.09
C THR A 238 11.97 2.77 13.24
N PRO A 239 13.17 2.29 13.61
CA PRO A 239 14.35 2.38 12.75
C PRO A 239 14.21 1.67 11.39
N PHE A 240 13.29 0.71 11.25
CA PHE A 240 13.00 0.04 9.98
C PHE A 240 12.04 0.82 9.08
N GLN A 241 11.57 1.99 9.53
CA GLN A 241 10.71 2.89 8.77
C GLN A 241 11.34 4.28 8.67
N ARG A 242 12.63 4.34 8.31
CA ARG A 242 13.33 5.60 8.10
C ARG A 242 13.00 6.19 6.74
N ILE A 243 12.99 7.52 6.64
CA ILE A 243 12.86 8.24 5.38
C ILE A 243 13.85 9.41 5.34
N LEU A 244 14.10 9.92 4.14
CA LEU A 244 14.88 11.12 3.90
C LEU A 244 13.97 12.29 3.57
N PHE A 245 14.13 13.42 4.23
CA PHE A 245 13.34 14.61 3.91
C PHE A 245 14.19 15.86 4.08
N ARG A 246 13.90 16.91 3.30
CA ARG A 246 14.65 18.16 3.37
C ARG A 246 14.15 18.98 4.56
N LYS A 247 15.06 19.37 5.43
CA LYS A 247 14.81 20.28 6.55
C LYS A 247 14.70 21.72 6.06
N PRO A 248 14.11 22.63 6.86
CA PRO A 248 14.02 24.06 6.52
C PRO A 248 15.37 24.74 6.26
N ASP A 249 16.46 24.22 6.85
CA ASP A 249 17.83 24.69 6.64
C ASP A 249 18.43 24.29 5.27
N GLY A 250 17.67 23.54 4.46
CA GLY A 250 18.08 23.05 3.14
C GLY A 250 18.83 21.72 3.17
N ASN A 251 19.19 21.19 4.34
CA ASN A 251 19.90 19.92 4.46
C ASN A 251 18.94 18.72 4.37
N ILE A 252 19.42 17.59 3.84
CA ILE A 252 18.67 16.34 3.87
C ILE A 252 18.83 15.71 5.25
N GLY A 253 17.70 15.56 5.95
CA GLY A 253 17.60 14.92 7.25
C GLY A 253 17.09 13.48 7.16
N ASP A 254 17.45 12.70 8.17
CA ASP A 254 16.95 11.36 8.39
C ASP A 254 15.81 11.41 9.42
N PHE A 255 14.69 10.75 9.11
CA PHE A 255 13.50 10.75 9.95
C PHE A 255 12.98 9.31 10.14
N GLU A 256 12.32 9.04 11.26
CA GLU A 256 11.66 7.76 11.56
C GLU A 256 10.16 7.95 11.64
N LEU A 257 9.42 7.14 10.87
CA LEU A 257 7.97 7.04 11.01
C LEU A 257 7.63 6.27 12.29
N SER A 258 6.72 6.81 13.08
CA SER A 258 6.35 6.32 14.41
C SER A 258 5.01 5.58 14.43
N THR A 259 4.35 5.50 13.28
CA THR A 259 3.04 4.86 13.09
C THR A 259 3.12 3.77 12.03
N VAL A 260 2.10 2.92 11.97
CA VAL A 260 1.92 1.97 10.88
C VAL A 260 1.80 2.75 9.57
N THR A 261 2.62 2.40 8.58
CA THR A 261 2.77 3.18 7.35
C THR A 261 2.40 2.34 6.12
N PHE A 262 1.52 2.88 5.28
CA PHE A 262 1.13 2.24 4.03
C PHE A 262 2.34 1.95 3.13
N GLY A 263 2.38 0.76 2.53
CA GLY A 263 3.48 0.29 1.68
C GLY A 263 4.29 -0.87 2.29
N VAL A 264 4.11 -1.15 3.59
CA VAL A 264 4.61 -2.36 4.26
C VAL A 264 3.54 -3.46 4.19
N ASN A 265 3.93 -4.69 3.86
CA ASN A 265 3.01 -5.81 3.56
C ASN A 265 2.10 -6.21 4.75
N CYS A 266 2.59 -6.07 5.98
CA CYS A 266 1.87 -6.47 7.19
C CYS A 266 0.89 -5.42 7.73
N VAL A 267 0.87 -4.22 7.14
CA VAL A 267 0.10 -3.07 7.65
C VAL A 267 -1.39 -3.35 7.76
N LEU A 268 -1.96 -4.01 6.75
CA LEU A 268 -3.39 -4.30 6.73
C LEU A 268 -3.76 -5.28 7.85
N PHE A 269 -2.99 -6.35 8.01
CA PHE A 269 -3.15 -7.29 9.12
C PHE A 269 -3.07 -6.58 10.48
N LEU A 270 -2.02 -5.78 10.71
CA LEU A 270 -1.83 -5.07 11.98
C LEU A 270 -2.99 -4.11 12.27
N ALA A 271 -3.47 -3.40 11.25
CA ALA A 271 -4.53 -2.41 11.44
C ALA A 271 -5.90 -3.04 11.69
N LEU A 272 -6.24 -4.10 10.95
CA LEU A 272 -7.47 -4.86 11.18
C LEU A 272 -7.42 -5.64 12.50
N GLY A 273 -6.26 -6.18 12.88
CA GLY A 273 -6.04 -6.80 14.19
C GLY A 273 -6.30 -5.82 15.33
N VAL A 274 -5.84 -4.57 15.20
CA VAL A 274 -6.13 -3.51 16.18
C VAL A 274 -7.62 -3.18 16.26
N LEU A 275 -8.34 -3.13 15.13
CA LEU A 275 -9.78 -2.92 15.15
C LEU A 275 -10.52 -4.07 15.85
N LYS A 276 -10.13 -5.33 15.60
CA LYS A 276 -10.68 -6.50 16.31
C LYS A 276 -10.42 -6.42 17.82
N GLN A 277 -9.17 -6.14 18.22
CA GLN A 277 -8.82 -5.95 19.63
C GLN A 277 -9.61 -4.81 20.26
N LEU A 278 -9.80 -3.69 19.55
CA LEU A 278 -10.62 -2.58 20.01
C LEU A 278 -12.08 -2.97 20.22
N ALA A 279 -12.64 -3.78 19.32
CA ALA A 279 -14.00 -4.29 19.47
C ALA A 279 -14.14 -5.15 20.74
N ASP A 280 -13.16 -6.00 21.04
CA ASP A 280 -13.14 -6.82 22.26
C ASP A 280 -13.01 -5.96 23.51
N ASP A 281 -12.06 -5.01 23.54
CA ASP A 281 -11.79 -4.10 24.66
C ASP A 281 -13.01 -3.27 25.07
N VAL A 282 -13.84 -2.85 24.09
CA VAL A 282 -15.02 -2.01 24.37
C VAL A 282 -16.31 -2.80 24.51
N ARG A 283 -16.32 -4.12 24.25
CA ARG A 283 -17.54 -4.94 24.18
C ARG A 283 -18.45 -4.81 25.38
N SER A 284 -17.90 -4.83 26.59
CA SER A 284 -18.68 -4.76 27.84
C SER A 284 -19.32 -3.40 28.08
N ARG A 285 -18.71 -2.32 27.58
CA ARG A 285 -19.11 -0.93 27.85
C ARG A 285 -19.89 -0.29 26.70
N LEU A 286 -19.58 -0.70 25.46
CA LEU A 286 -20.15 -0.19 24.22
C LEU A 286 -20.45 -1.38 23.27
N PRO A 287 -21.44 -2.24 23.59
CA PRO A 287 -21.72 -3.45 22.82
C PRO A 287 -22.14 -3.16 21.38
N LEU A 288 -22.90 -2.08 21.14
CA LEU A 288 -23.30 -1.67 19.79
C LEU A 288 -22.07 -1.23 18.96
N THR A 289 -21.17 -0.44 19.54
CA THR A 289 -19.92 -0.03 18.87
C THR A 289 -19.03 -1.22 18.58
N SER A 290 -18.88 -2.15 19.53
CA SER A 290 -18.13 -3.40 19.34
C SER A 290 -18.69 -4.21 18.16
N LYS A 291 -20.02 -4.31 18.05
CA LYS A 291 -20.68 -4.98 16.94
C LYS A 291 -20.39 -4.30 15.60
N VAL A 292 -20.53 -2.97 15.53
CA VAL A 292 -20.25 -2.20 14.31
C VAL A 292 -18.79 -2.37 13.87
N ILE A 293 -17.82 -2.30 14.79
CA ILE A 293 -16.40 -2.48 14.46
C ILE A 293 -16.14 -3.92 13.97
N SER A 294 -16.81 -4.91 14.54
CA SER A 294 -16.58 -6.32 14.21
C SER A 294 -17.22 -6.74 12.88
N GLU A 295 -18.41 -6.21 12.58
CA GLU A 295 -19.27 -6.74 11.51
C GLU A 295 -19.42 -5.79 10.32
N CYS A 296 -19.27 -4.48 10.50
CA CYS A 296 -19.62 -3.47 9.50
C CYS A 296 -18.42 -2.68 8.97
N MET A 297 -17.19 -3.09 9.29
CA MET A 297 -15.97 -2.44 8.82
C MET A 297 -15.51 -3.05 7.49
N TYR A 298 -15.15 -2.20 6.55
CA TYR A 298 -14.34 -2.54 5.39
C TYR A 298 -13.10 -1.66 5.35
N VAL A 299 -11.98 -2.19 5.87
CA VAL A 299 -10.73 -1.43 6.05
C VAL A 299 -10.99 -0.18 6.91
N ASP A 300 -10.94 1.02 6.32
CA ASP A 300 -11.17 2.32 6.97
C ASP A 300 -12.63 2.80 6.88
N ASP A 301 -13.45 2.19 6.02
CA ASP A 301 -14.86 2.53 5.86
C ASP A 301 -15.76 1.74 6.83
N VAL A 302 -16.79 2.41 7.35
CA VAL A 302 -17.86 1.83 8.16
C VAL A 302 -19.14 1.79 7.33
N LEU A 303 -19.63 0.60 7.02
CA LEU A 303 -20.83 0.37 6.22
C LEU A 303 -21.92 -0.26 7.09
N ALA A 304 -22.64 0.57 7.84
CA ALA A 304 -23.66 0.09 8.77
C ALA A 304 -25.04 0.69 8.49
N GLY A 305 -26.07 0.11 9.10
CA GLY A 305 -27.45 0.51 8.84
C GLY A 305 -28.44 -0.04 9.85
N ALA A 306 -29.70 0.35 9.69
CA ALA A 306 -30.83 -0.04 10.53
C ALA A 306 -32.13 -0.08 9.72
N HIS A 307 -33.18 -0.71 10.27
CA HIS A 307 -34.51 -0.76 9.65
C HIS A 307 -35.50 0.30 10.17
N SER A 308 -35.16 0.98 11.26
CA SER A 308 -35.89 2.14 11.80
C SER A 308 -34.98 3.36 11.89
N LYS A 309 -35.58 4.56 12.00
CA LYS A 309 -34.84 5.83 12.18
C LYS A 309 -34.55 6.16 13.66
N GLU A 310 -34.93 5.27 14.59
CA GLU A 310 -34.83 5.56 16.02
C GLU A 310 -33.37 5.54 16.49
N LYS A 311 -33.06 6.47 17.40
CA LYS A 311 -31.71 6.83 17.86
C LYS A 311 -31.05 5.77 18.73
#